data_AF-A0A0B8Q868-F1
#
_entry.id   AF-A0A0B8Q868-F1
#
_cell.length_a   1.000
_cell.length_b   1.000
_cell.length_c   1.000
_cell.angle_alpha   90.00
_cell.angle_beta   90.00
_cell.angle_gamma   90.00
#
_symmetry.space_group_name_H-M   'P 1'
#
loop_
_entity.id
_entity.type
_entity.pdbx_description
1 polymer ?
#
loop_
_entity_poly.entity_id
_entity_poly.type
_entity_poly.pdbx_seq_one_letter_code
_entity_poly.pdbx_strand_id
1 'polypeptide(L)'
;MHNCLVFKGMKGLQRWFLGKDKLEPFEVSGSLYSNNAESLVAGAVGGSGIVVFPTWLIGEELRAGTLKPILTDYKVSTSSEEQSINALYLETDNLAAKVRVVIDFLAKNTAPHAIGIPFRRSCSNSKTVEREWFRKIRLRLKASLSKLGTRHGSTIFSGWGNLCLVVSCSVFASAPDLKSATPVIYLADNLEEKDNLGWCIDTDGRGFSELLQAHSCKPAAEEPLDTQFRYIIESGQIRSVPYANKCMTLSDPENSTHPFGLLDCVQGQNSQQFVYDADSMEIRIHSDQSKCVLVADEAIIAGPYMSRDLIFADCKTAEATKKQWIIKN
;
A
#
# COMPACT_ATOMS: atom_id res chain seq x y z
N MET A 1 10.04 27.24 -5.12
CA MET A 1 10.13 25.77 -5.00
C MET A 1 11.59 25.42 -4.76
N HIS A 2 11.91 24.65 -3.72
CA HIS A 2 13.31 24.24 -3.46
C HIS A 2 13.63 22.96 -4.24
N ASN A 3 14.90 22.76 -4.57
CA ASN A 3 15.35 21.55 -5.27
C ASN A 3 15.54 20.40 -4.28
N CYS A 4 14.63 19.44 -4.27
CA CYS A 4 14.70 18.26 -3.42
C CYS A 4 15.35 17.09 -4.17
N LEU A 5 16.35 16.43 -3.58
CA LEU A 5 16.95 15.21 -4.13
C LEU A 5 16.26 14.02 -3.46
N VAL A 6 15.46 13.28 -4.22
CA VAL A 6 14.45 12.37 -3.67
C VAL A 6 14.86 10.92 -3.84
N PHE A 7 14.86 10.17 -2.74
CA PHE A 7 15.11 8.74 -2.79
C PHE A 7 13.94 8.01 -3.45
N LYS A 8 14.23 7.08 -4.36
CA LYS A 8 13.23 6.21 -5.01
C LYS A 8 13.54 4.75 -4.69
N GLY A 9 12.76 4.17 -3.79
CA GLY A 9 12.92 2.77 -3.39
C GLY A 9 11.98 1.83 -4.14
N MET A 10 11.91 0.59 -3.68
CA MET A 10 10.91 -0.39 -4.15
C MET A 10 9.47 0.05 -3.87
N LYS A 11 9.27 0.88 -2.83
CA LYS A 11 7.97 1.47 -2.47
C LYS A 11 7.69 2.81 -3.17
N GLY A 12 8.32 3.04 -4.32
CA GLY A 12 8.22 4.30 -5.05
C GLY A 12 9.04 5.43 -4.42
N LEU A 13 8.61 6.67 -4.67
CA LEU A 13 9.27 7.86 -4.12
C LEU A 13 9.15 7.92 -2.60
N GLN A 14 10.26 8.27 -1.97
CA GLN A 14 10.30 8.60 -0.56
C GLN A 14 9.42 9.81 -0.30
N ARG A 15 8.41 9.59 0.53
CA ARG A 15 7.44 10.60 0.95
C ARG A 15 8.03 11.45 2.06
N TRP A 16 7.82 12.75 2.02
CA TRP A 16 8.28 13.66 3.08
C TRP A 16 7.08 14.10 3.90
N PHE A 17 7.19 14.01 5.21
CA PHE A 17 6.19 14.49 6.14
C PHE A 17 6.80 15.56 7.03
N LEU A 18 6.12 16.69 7.17
CA LEU A 18 6.59 17.83 7.94
C LEU A 18 5.49 18.36 8.85
N GLY A 19 5.88 18.86 10.03
CA GLY A 19 4.96 19.58 10.90
C GLY A 19 5.49 19.78 12.31
N LYS A 20 4.87 20.70 13.08
CA LYS A 20 5.26 20.97 14.47
C LYS A 20 4.63 19.98 15.43
N ASP A 21 3.30 19.91 15.38
CA ASP A 21 2.50 19.05 16.26
C ASP A 21 2.10 17.74 15.56
N LYS A 22 1.68 17.85 14.29
CA LYS A 22 1.22 16.73 13.46
C LYS A 22 2.04 16.69 12.16
N LEU A 23 2.50 15.50 11.79
CA LEU A 23 3.20 15.25 10.54
C LEU A 23 2.18 15.22 9.39
N GLU A 24 2.34 16.12 8.43
CA GLU A 24 1.51 16.20 7.23
C GLU A 24 2.33 15.94 5.97
N PRO A 25 1.76 15.27 4.95
CA PRO A 25 2.47 14.98 3.71
C PRO A 25 2.87 16.29 3.02
N PHE A 26 4.12 16.34 2.55
CA PHE A 26 4.68 17.46 1.82
C PHE A 26 5.16 16.98 0.46
N GLU A 27 4.59 17.56 -0.60
CA GLU A 27 4.98 17.24 -1.96
C GLU A 27 6.37 17.81 -2.27
N VAL A 28 7.26 16.94 -2.73
CA VAL A 28 8.63 17.30 -3.11
C VAL A 28 8.86 17.08 -4.59
N SER A 29 9.62 17.99 -5.17
CA SER A 29 10.08 17.91 -6.56
C SER A 29 11.54 18.35 -6.62
N GLY A 30 12.29 17.79 -7.56
CA GLY A 30 13.62 18.32 -7.85
C GLY A 30 14.28 17.68 -9.06
N SER A 31 15.56 17.93 -9.21
CA SER A 31 16.34 17.59 -10.40
C SER A 31 16.94 16.19 -10.35
N LEU A 32 16.92 15.51 -9.20
CA LEU A 32 17.56 14.20 -9.03
C LEU A 32 16.70 13.25 -8.22
N TYR A 33 16.46 12.09 -8.80
CA TYR A 33 15.76 10.96 -8.21
C TYR A 33 16.67 9.74 -8.30
N SER A 34 16.92 9.05 -7.18
CA SER A 34 17.85 7.92 -7.16
C SER A 34 17.45 6.88 -6.12
N ASN A 35 17.71 5.61 -6.42
CA ASN A 35 17.60 4.51 -5.46
C ASN A 35 18.90 4.28 -4.66
N ASN A 36 19.91 5.12 -4.87
CA ASN A 36 21.18 5.11 -4.15
C ASN A 36 21.27 6.34 -3.26
N ALA A 37 21.31 6.12 -1.93
CA ALA A 37 21.29 7.20 -0.95
C ALA A 37 22.60 8.00 -0.97
N GLU A 38 23.74 7.33 -1.14
CA GLU A 38 25.06 7.95 -1.16
C GLU A 38 25.18 8.98 -2.29
N SER A 39 24.60 8.70 -3.46
CA SER A 39 24.57 9.60 -4.60
C SER A 39 23.77 10.87 -4.31
N LEU A 40 22.65 10.75 -3.60
CA LEU A 40 21.82 11.89 -3.20
C LEU A 40 22.51 12.73 -2.12
N VAL A 41 23.16 12.09 -1.15
CA VAL A 41 23.97 12.75 -0.12
C VAL A 41 25.14 13.50 -0.75
N ALA A 42 25.88 12.87 -1.66
CA ALA A 42 26.97 13.52 -2.39
C ALA A 42 26.47 14.75 -3.18
N GLY A 43 25.31 14.64 -3.84
CA GLY A 43 24.65 15.76 -4.51
C GLY A 43 24.29 16.91 -3.55
N ALA A 44 23.75 16.58 -2.37
CA ALA A 44 23.40 17.57 -1.35
C ALA A 44 24.63 18.26 -0.75
N VAL A 45 25.69 17.50 -0.44
CA VAL A 45 27.00 18.04 0.00
C VAL A 45 27.59 18.96 -1.07
N GLY A 46 27.43 18.62 -2.35
CA GLY A 46 27.80 19.47 -3.48
C GLY A 46 26.90 20.70 -3.69
N GLY A 47 25.89 20.92 -2.84
CA GLY A 47 24.97 22.06 -2.92
C GLY A 47 23.85 21.93 -3.95
N SER A 48 23.63 20.72 -4.50
CA SER A 48 22.63 20.52 -5.55
C SER A 48 21.19 20.58 -5.03
N GLY A 49 20.96 20.34 -3.73
CA GLY A 49 19.60 20.34 -3.19
C GLY A 49 19.49 19.86 -1.75
N ILE A 50 18.25 19.61 -1.33
CA ILE A 50 17.86 19.18 0.01
C ILE A 50 17.59 17.67 0.01
N VAL A 51 18.01 16.97 1.06
CA VAL A 51 17.71 15.55 1.28
C VAL A 51 17.04 15.33 2.64
N VAL A 52 16.22 14.28 2.73
CA VAL A 52 15.71 13.77 4.01
C VAL A 52 16.19 12.34 4.17
N PHE A 53 17.13 12.13 5.08
CA PHE A 53 17.62 10.81 5.45
C PHE A 53 17.74 10.68 6.96
N PRO A 54 17.64 9.44 7.49
CA PRO A 54 17.94 9.18 8.89
C PRO A 54 19.34 9.65 9.26
N THR A 55 19.52 10.14 10.49
CA THR A 55 20.79 10.70 10.96
C THR A 55 21.91 9.66 11.08
N TRP A 56 21.59 8.37 11.14
CA TRP A 56 22.61 7.31 11.05
C TRP A 56 23.26 7.22 9.66
N LEU A 57 22.58 7.73 8.61
CA LEU A 57 23.08 7.74 7.24
C LEU A 57 23.89 9.00 6.94
N ILE A 58 23.43 10.17 7.41
CA ILE A 58 24.04 11.50 7.11
C ILE A 58 24.77 12.13 8.30
N GLY A 59 25.01 11.34 9.36
CA GLY A 59 25.51 11.86 10.64
C GLY A 59 26.95 12.34 10.60
N GLU A 60 27.76 11.84 9.66
CA GLU A 60 29.14 12.31 9.48
C GLU A 60 29.17 13.68 8.81
N GLU A 61 28.39 13.87 7.76
CA GLU A 61 28.26 15.12 7.02
C GLU A 61 27.66 16.24 7.88
N LEU A 62 26.68 15.90 8.72
CA LEU A 62 26.13 16.84 9.71
C LEU A 62 27.18 17.25 10.75
N ARG A 63 27.99 16.31 11.27
CA ARG A 63 29.08 16.62 12.22
C ARG A 63 30.20 17.43 11.57
N ALA A 64 30.53 17.14 10.33
CA ALA A 64 31.54 17.86 9.56
C ALA A 64 31.06 19.25 9.09
N GLY A 65 29.75 19.53 9.17
CA GLY A 65 29.14 20.78 8.72
C GLY A 65 29.05 20.92 7.20
N THR A 66 29.33 19.85 6.45
CA THR A 66 29.17 19.78 4.99
C THR A 66 27.70 19.66 4.61
N LEU A 67 26.86 19.09 5.50
CA LEU A 67 25.42 19.26 5.50
C LEU A 67 24.99 20.12 6.69
N LYS A 68 23.99 20.98 6.47
CA LYS A 68 23.41 21.84 7.50
C LYS A 68 21.94 21.47 7.72
N PRO A 69 21.51 21.24 8.98
CA PRO A 69 20.10 21.02 9.26
C PRO A 69 19.31 22.28 8.94
N ILE A 70 18.17 22.10 8.26
CA ILE A 70 17.19 23.13 7.96
C ILE A 70 15.84 22.72 8.52
N LEU A 71 14.89 23.66 8.60
CA LEU A 71 13.55 23.41 9.16
C LEU A 71 13.61 22.84 10.59
N THR A 72 14.58 23.32 11.40
CA THR A 72 14.82 22.84 12.77
C THR A 72 13.64 23.05 13.71
N ASP A 73 12.71 23.93 13.35
CA ASP A 73 11.47 24.19 14.09
C ASP A 73 10.35 23.19 13.75
N TYR A 74 10.60 22.24 12.83
CA TYR A 74 9.64 21.25 12.36
C TYR A 74 10.17 19.83 12.60
N LYS A 75 9.25 18.91 12.87
CA LYS A 75 9.53 17.47 12.76
C LYS A 75 9.51 17.11 11.28
N VAL A 76 10.48 16.31 10.87
CA VAL A 76 10.59 15.79 9.50
C VAL A 76 10.70 14.28 9.57
N SER A 77 9.89 13.59 8.78
CA SER A 77 9.87 12.11 8.73
C SER A 77 9.63 11.64 7.30
N THR A 78 10.00 10.38 7.03
CA THR A 78 9.67 9.71 5.76
C THR A 78 8.41 8.85 5.88
N SER A 79 7.68 8.98 6.99
CA SER A 79 6.46 8.26 7.32
C SER A 79 5.51 9.21 8.07
N SER A 80 4.20 9.01 7.91
CA SER A 80 3.18 9.68 8.72
C SER A 80 3.21 9.26 10.19
N GLU A 81 3.86 8.13 10.47
CA GLU A 81 4.02 7.58 11.82
C GLU A 81 5.45 7.77 12.33
N GLU A 82 5.58 7.81 13.66
CA GLU A 82 6.88 7.89 14.32
C GLU A 82 7.67 6.58 14.10
N GLN A 83 8.81 6.68 13.42
CA GLN A 83 9.69 5.55 13.20
C GLN A 83 10.49 5.27 14.47
N SER A 84 10.57 4.02 14.89
CA SER A 84 11.33 3.59 16.08
C SER A 84 12.24 2.42 15.76
N ILE A 85 13.45 2.44 16.35
CA ILE A 85 14.34 1.29 16.38
C ILE A 85 13.96 0.47 17.62
N ASN A 86 13.53 -0.78 17.39
CA ASN A 86 13.04 -1.67 18.45
C ASN A 86 13.99 -2.87 18.60
N ALA A 87 14.28 -3.26 19.85
CA ALA A 87 14.98 -4.50 20.16
C ALA A 87 13.94 -5.59 20.50
N LEU A 88 13.89 -6.66 19.70
CA LEU A 88 12.98 -7.79 19.92
C LEU A 88 13.71 -8.91 20.66
N TYR A 89 13.15 -9.37 21.77
CA TYR A 89 13.66 -10.49 22.55
C TYR A 89 12.49 -11.22 23.23
N LEU A 90 12.68 -12.51 23.54
CA LEU A 90 11.66 -13.29 24.24
C LEU A 90 11.50 -12.79 25.68
N GLU A 91 10.25 -12.68 26.12
CA GLU A 91 9.92 -12.40 27.51
C GLU A 91 10.32 -13.62 28.36
N THR A 92 11.37 -13.45 29.17
CA THR A 92 11.79 -14.43 30.15
C THR A 92 11.98 -13.74 31.49
N ASP A 93 11.62 -14.42 32.59
CA ASP A 93 11.80 -13.88 33.95
C ASP A 93 13.26 -13.50 34.22
N ASN A 94 14.19 -14.18 33.54
CA ASN A 94 15.63 -13.94 33.60
C ASN A 94 16.21 -13.68 32.21
N LEU A 95 16.07 -12.45 31.71
CA LEU A 95 16.77 -12.02 30.51
C LEU A 95 18.29 -12.14 30.70
N ALA A 96 18.96 -12.93 29.86
CA ALA A 96 20.39 -13.20 29.96
C ALA A 96 21.20 -11.89 29.98
N ALA A 97 22.22 -11.81 30.86
CA ALA A 97 23.04 -10.62 31.04
C ALA A 97 23.64 -10.08 29.74
N LYS A 98 24.08 -10.97 28.85
CA LYS A 98 24.58 -10.61 27.51
C LYS A 98 23.57 -9.83 26.66
N VAL A 99 22.27 -10.17 26.75
CA VAL A 99 21.21 -9.50 26.01
C VAL A 99 20.96 -8.11 26.60
N ARG A 100 20.92 -8.01 27.94
CA ARG A 100 20.82 -6.71 28.64
C ARG A 100 21.95 -5.77 28.26
N VAL A 101 23.20 -6.25 28.29
CA VAL A 101 24.38 -5.46 27.93
C VAL A 101 24.31 -4.95 26.50
N VAL A 102 23.86 -5.77 25.54
CA VAL A 102 23.67 -5.34 24.15
C VAL A 102 22.55 -4.30 24.04
N ILE A 103 21.41 -4.50 24.69
CA ILE A 103 20.29 -3.53 24.69
C ILE A 103 20.77 -2.19 25.27
N ASP A 104 21.47 -2.22 26.41
CA ASP A 104 21.96 -1.01 27.06
C ASP A 104 23.03 -0.30 26.22
N PHE A 105 23.91 -1.08 25.56
CA PHE A 105 24.88 -0.54 24.60
C PHE A 105 24.17 0.16 23.43
N LEU A 106 23.18 -0.49 22.82
CA LEU A 106 22.44 0.09 21.69
C LEU A 106 21.65 1.32 22.12
N ALA A 107 20.95 1.27 23.25
CA ALA A 107 20.19 2.41 23.80
C ALA A 107 21.09 3.63 24.05
N LYS A 108 22.30 3.40 24.58
CA LYS A 108 23.27 4.47 24.86
C LYS A 108 23.89 5.08 23.60
N ASN A 109 24.07 4.30 22.54
CA ASN A 109 24.77 4.75 21.33
C ASN A 109 23.84 5.18 20.19
N THR A 110 22.53 4.96 20.31
CA THR A 110 21.54 5.38 19.29
C THR A 110 20.82 6.70 19.64
N ALA A 111 20.93 7.18 20.87
CA ALA A 111 20.36 8.44 21.34
C ALA A 111 21.50 9.39 21.78
N PRO A 112 22.04 10.27 20.91
CA PRO A 112 21.64 11.68 21.00
C PRO A 112 21.96 12.56 19.75
N HIS A 113 21.69 12.13 18.52
CA HIS A 113 21.69 13.05 17.34
C HIS A 113 20.40 12.98 16.53
N ALA A 114 19.42 12.20 17.00
CA ALA A 114 18.13 12.11 16.37
C ALA A 114 17.28 13.33 16.78
N ILE A 115 17.07 14.23 15.83
CA ILE A 115 15.78 14.92 15.78
C ILE A 115 14.73 13.80 15.58
N GLY A 116 14.18 13.29 16.70
CA GLY A 116 12.87 12.61 16.70
C GLY A 116 12.78 11.08 16.60
N ILE A 117 13.81 10.28 16.90
CA ILE A 117 13.63 8.81 17.02
C ILE A 117 13.80 8.36 18.47
N PRO A 118 12.72 8.11 19.23
CA PRO A 118 12.83 7.53 20.56
C PRO A 118 13.16 6.04 20.47
N PHE A 119 14.19 5.61 21.20
CA PHE A 119 14.43 4.19 21.47
C PHE A 119 13.40 3.71 22.49
N ARG A 120 12.37 3.00 22.06
CA ARG A 120 11.34 2.44 22.95
C ARG A 120 11.72 1.05 23.42
N ARG A 121 11.76 0.86 24.74
CA ARG A 121 11.69 -0.47 25.34
C ARG A 121 10.23 -0.93 25.23
N SER A 122 9.91 -1.74 24.23
CA SER A 122 8.60 -2.37 24.13
C SER A 122 8.65 -3.75 24.78
N CYS A 123 7.96 -3.90 25.92
CA CYS A 123 7.67 -5.21 26.48
C CYS A 123 6.56 -5.85 25.64
N SER A 124 6.85 -6.95 24.93
CA SER A 124 5.80 -7.78 24.38
C SER A 124 5.18 -8.58 25.53
N ASN A 125 4.00 -8.19 26.01
CA ASN A 125 3.19 -9.07 26.84
C ASN A 125 2.71 -10.21 25.93
N SER A 126 3.19 -11.44 26.12
CA SER A 126 3.00 -12.55 25.15
C SER A 126 1.52 -12.86 24.84
N LYS A 127 0.55 -12.38 25.64
CA LYS A 127 -0.87 -12.74 25.47
C LYS A 127 -1.60 -12.04 24.32
N THR A 128 -1.05 -10.98 23.73
CA THR A 128 -1.70 -10.25 22.63
C THR A 128 -1.06 -10.57 21.27
N VAL A 129 0.25 -10.77 21.21
CA VAL A 129 0.97 -11.09 19.95
C VAL A 129 0.88 -12.59 19.60
N GLU A 130 0.79 -13.49 20.59
CA GLU A 130 0.64 -14.94 20.32
C GLU A 130 -0.72 -15.31 19.73
N ARG A 131 -1.80 -14.57 20.01
CA ARG A 131 -3.14 -14.95 19.51
C ARG A 131 -3.30 -14.71 18.01
N GLU A 132 -2.64 -13.72 17.43
CA GLU A 132 -2.69 -13.48 15.98
C GLU A 132 -1.69 -14.32 15.20
N TRP A 133 -0.52 -14.60 15.77
CA TRP A 133 0.52 -15.39 15.12
C TRP A 133 0.23 -16.91 15.16
N PHE A 134 -0.19 -17.47 16.31
CA PHE A 134 -0.54 -18.90 16.39
C PHE A 134 -1.89 -19.23 15.76
N ARG A 135 -2.83 -18.28 15.64
CA ARG A 135 -4.08 -18.50 14.87
C ARG A 135 -3.79 -18.64 13.37
N LYS A 136 -2.82 -17.88 12.82
CA LYS A 136 -2.36 -17.99 11.43
C LYS A 136 -1.62 -19.31 11.14
N ILE A 137 -0.87 -19.87 12.09
CA ILE A 137 -0.15 -21.15 11.91
C ILE A 137 -1.06 -22.37 12.10
N ARG A 138 -2.00 -22.35 13.06
CA ARG A 138 -2.89 -23.49 13.32
C ARG A 138 -3.94 -23.70 12.21
N LEU A 139 -4.31 -22.64 11.47
CA LEU A 139 -5.18 -22.73 10.30
C LEU A 139 -4.44 -23.22 9.05
N ARG A 140 -3.12 -22.98 8.93
CA ARG A 140 -2.31 -23.47 7.80
C ARG A 140 -1.82 -24.93 7.93
N LEU A 141 -1.86 -25.53 9.12
CA LEU A 141 -1.46 -26.93 9.33
C LEU A 141 -2.63 -27.95 9.36
N LYS A 142 -3.89 -27.52 9.46
CA LYS A 142 -5.06 -28.41 9.35
C LYS A 142 -5.59 -28.60 7.92
N ALA A 143 -5.16 -27.79 6.96
CA ALA A 143 -5.60 -27.88 5.56
C ALA A 143 -4.72 -28.80 4.67
N SER A 144 -3.60 -29.31 5.19
CA SER A 144 -2.64 -30.13 4.40
C SER A 144 -2.49 -31.59 4.87
N LEU A 145 -3.31 -32.06 5.81
CA LEU A 145 -3.23 -33.43 6.36
C LEU A 145 -4.58 -34.18 6.34
N SER A 146 -5.33 -34.09 5.25
CA SER A 146 -6.50 -34.97 5.00
C SER A 146 -6.54 -35.63 3.61
N LYS A 147 -5.43 -35.61 2.85
CA LYS A 147 -5.31 -36.33 1.57
C LYS A 147 -4.10 -37.25 1.55
N LEU A 148 -4.26 -38.45 2.12
CA LEU A 148 -3.45 -39.69 1.96
C LEU A 148 -3.91 -40.60 3.13
N GLY A 149 -4.73 -41.65 3.03
CA GLY A 149 -5.12 -42.51 1.93
C GLY A 149 -4.87 -43.95 2.41
N THR A 150 -5.91 -44.74 2.70
CA THR A 150 -5.81 -46.22 2.71
C THR A 150 -7.15 -46.88 2.39
N ARG A 151 -7.09 -47.73 1.35
CA ARG A 151 -8.12 -48.65 0.85
C ARG A 151 -8.48 -49.74 1.88
N HIS A 152 -9.74 -50.16 1.94
CA HIS A 152 -10.21 -51.55 1.70
C HIS A 152 -11.73 -51.70 1.97
N GLY A 153 -12.39 -52.59 1.21
CA GLY A 153 -13.73 -53.14 1.50
C GLY A 153 -14.86 -52.50 0.68
N SER A 154 -15.22 -53.04 -0.48
CA SER A 154 -16.20 -54.12 -0.71
C SER A 154 -17.57 -53.61 -1.18
N THR A 155 -17.88 -53.99 -2.41
CA THR A 155 -19.16 -53.93 -3.13
C THR A 155 -20.40 -54.20 -2.28
N ILE A 156 -21.45 -53.39 -2.47
CA ILE A 156 -22.86 -53.81 -2.65
C ILE A 156 -23.56 -52.72 -3.47
N PHE A 157 -24.20 -53.14 -4.57
CA PHE A 157 -25.11 -52.36 -5.40
C PHE A 157 -26.45 -52.19 -4.67
N SER A 158 -26.99 -50.97 -4.63
CA SER A 158 -28.44 -50.76 -4.74
C SER A 158 -28.70 -49.33 -5.25
N GLY A 159 -29.33 -49.24 -6.41
CA GLY A 159 -29.57 -47.99 -7.11
C GLY A 159 -30.83 -47.30 -6.60
N TRP A 160 -30.72 -45.99 -6.33
CA TRP A 160 -31.81 -45.03 -6.34
C TRP A 160 -31.26 -43.74 -6.95
N GLY A 161 -31.71 -43.42 -8.16
CA GLY A 161 -31.31 -42.20 -8.86
C GLY A 161 -31.93 -40.99 -8.19
N ASN A 162 -31.11 -40.19 -7.50
CA ASN A 162 -31.49 -38.84 -7.08
C ASN A 162 -30.97 -37.84 -8.11
N LEU A 163 -31.91 -37.23 -8.82
CA LEU A 163 -31.71 -36.09 -9.68
C LEU A 163 -31.24 -34.90 -8.81
N CYS A 164 -29.92 -34.69 -8.72
CA CYS A 164 -29.36 -33.50 -8.08
C CYS A 164 -29.54 -32.30 -9.02
N LEU A 165 -30.54 -31.46 -8.73
CA LEU A 165 -30.63 -30.12 -9.30
C LEU A 165 -29.48 -29.29 -8.72
N VAL A 166 -28.45 -29.08 -9.53
CA VAL A 166 -27.40 -28.09 -9.23
C VAL A 166 -28.04 -26.72 -9.45
N VAL A 167 -28.62 -26.16 -8.40
CA VAL A 167 -28.99 -24.74 -8.38
C VAL A 167 -27.68 -23.97 -8.44
N SER A 168 -27.36 -23.43 -9.60
CA SER A 168 -26.31 -22.42 -9.72
C SER A 168 -26.76 -21.24 -8.87
N CYS A 169 -26.20 -21.13 -7.67
CA CYS A 169 -26.39 -19.96 -6.84
C CYS A 169 -25.64 -18.82 -7.54
N SER A 170 -26.39 -17.96 -8.25
CA SER A 170 -25.83 -16.71 -8.74
C SER A 170 -25.36 -15.94 -7.51
N VAL A 171 -24.04 -15.82 -7.35
CA VAL A 171 -23.45 -14.93 -6.35
C VAL A 171 -23.85 -13.52 -6.78
N PHE A 172 -24.88 -12.97 -6.14
CA PHE A 172 -25.27 -11.59 -6.37
C PHE A 172 -24.17 -10.70 -5.81
N ALA A 173 -23.71 -9.77 -6.65
CA ALA A 173 -22.72 -8.81 -6.21
C ALA A 173 -23.30 -7.98 -5.05
N SER A 174 -22.56 -7.87 -3.95
CA SER A 174 -23.00 -7.07 -2.79
C SER A 174 -22.56 -5.64 -3.02
N ALA A 175 -23.43 -4.79 -3.58
CA ALA A 175 -23.09 -3.40 -3.83
C ALA A 175 -22.78 -2.64 -2.53
N PRO A 176 -21.74 -1.78 -2.51
CA PRO A 176 -21.38 -0.99 -1.32
C PRO A 176 -22.33 0.19 -1.06
N ASP A 177 -22.40 0.64 0.19
CA ASP A 177 -23.06 1.88 0.61
C ASP A 177 -22.08 3.07 0.54
N LEU A 178 -21.82 3.52 -0.68
CA LEU A 178 -20.80 4.52 -0.98
C LEU A 178 -21.07 5.87 -0.28
N LYS A 179 -20.09 6.34 0.52
CA LYS A 179 -20.11 7.65 1.19
C LYS A 179 -19.18 8.70 0.59
N SER A 180 -18.39 8.32 -0.42
CA SER A 180 -17.45 9.21 -1.10
C SER A 180 -18.15 10.29 -1.91
N ALA A 181 -17.52 11.47 -1.98
CA ALA A 181 -17.89 12.49 -2.94
C ALA A 181 -17.55 12.05 -4.37
N THR A 182 -18.24 12.62 -5.36
CA THR A 182 -17.84 12.51 -6.76
C THR A 182 -16.81 13.61 -7.10
N PRO A 183 -15.87 13.34 -8.02
CA PRO A 183 -15.77 12.13 -8.82
C PRO A 183 -15.07 10.96 -8.11
N VAL A 184 -15.53 9.75 -8.39
CA VAL A 184 -15.04 8.51 -7.77
C VAL A 184 -15.16 7.33 -8.73
N ILE A 185 -14.17 6.44 -8.67
CA ILE A 185 -14.13 5.16 -9.37
C ILE A 185 -14.04 4.07 -8.31
N TYR A 186 -15.03 3.18 -8.27
CA TYR A 186 -15.14 2.16 -7.23
C TYR A 186 -15.58 0.81 -7.79
N LEU A 187 -15.22 -0.26 -7.08
CA LEU A 187 -15.61 -1.61 -7.44
C LEU A 187 -17.11 -1.82 -7.23
N ALA A 188 -17.76 -2.49 -8.18
CA ALA A 188 -19.20 -2.76 -8.13
C ALA A 188 -19.59 -3.66 -6.95
N ASP A 189 -18.69 -4.56 -6.54
CA ASP A 189 -18.86 -5.44 -5.39
C ASP A 189 -18.09 -4.93 -4.17
N ASN A 190 -18.68 -5.09 -2.97
CA ASN A 190 -18.07 -4.69 -1.72
C ASN A 190 -16.94 -5.63 -1.28
N LEU A 191 -16.86 -6.87 -1.78
CA LEU A 191 -15.84 -7.89 -1.49
C LEU A 191 -15.46 -7.98 -0.01
N GLU A 192 -16.46 -8.00 0.87
CA GLU A 192 -16.28 -8.07 2.33
C GLU A 192 -15.48 -6.91 2.93
N GLU A 193 -15.55 -5.70 2.33
CA GLU A 193 -15.15 -4.47 3.03
C GLU A 193 -16.03 -4.32 4.29
N LYS A 194 -15.37 -4.22 5.44
CA LYS A 194 -15.98 -4.45 6.76
C LYS A 194 -17.06 -3.42 7.14
N ASP A 195 -16.96 -2.20 6.62
CA ASP A 195 -17.85 -1.09 6.94
C ASP A 195 -18.83 -0.80 5.78
N ASN A 196 -18.83 -1.67 4.77
CA ASN A 196 -19.65 -1.58 3.55
C ASN A 196 -19.42 -0.28 2.75
N LEU A 197 -18.22 0.30 2.85
CA LEU A 197 -17.86 1.55 2.16
C LEU A 197 -17.53 1.30 0.67
N GLY A 198 -17.16 0.07 0.31
CA GLY A 198 -16.68 -0.31 -1.02
C GLY A 198 -15.20 -0.04 -1.24
N TRP A 199 -14.71 -0.42 -2.42
CA TRP A 199 -13.30 -0.31 -2.81
C TRP A 199 -13.10 0.77 -3.87
N CYS A 200 -12.29 1.77 -3.56
CA CYS A 200 -11.94 2.86 -4.47
C CYS A 200 -10.47 2.74 -4.90
N ILE A 201 -10.15 3.27 -6.08
CA ILE A 201 -8.74 3.51 -6.46
C ILE A 201 -8.17 4.54 -5.47
N ASP A 202 -7.02 4.24 -4.89
CA ASP A 202 -6.39 5.03 -3.81
C ASP A 202 -4.88 5.09 -4.03
N THR A 203 -4.23 6.15 -3.55
CA THR A 203 -2.77 6.19 -3.45
C THR A 203 -2.28 5.38 -2.26
N ASP A 204 -1.22 4.59 -2.40
CA ASP A 204 -0.69 3.77 -1.31
C ASP A 204 -0.17 4.62 -0.14
N GLY A 205 -0.80 4.44 1.02
CA GLY A 205 -0.54 5.16 2.27
C GLY A 205 -1.15 6.57 2.30
N ARG A 206 -1.12 7.23 3.47
CA ARG A 206 -1.83 8.51 3.71
C ARG A 206 -1.32 9.69 2.85
N GLY A 207 -2.09 10.15 1.86
CA GLY A 207 -1.80 11.34 1.03
C GLY A 207 -1.12 10.97 -0.30
N PHE A 208 -0.41 11.90 -0.96
CA PHE A 208 0.21 11.63 -2.27
C PHE A 208 1.23 10.48 -2.25
N SER A 209 1.05 9.48 -3.14
CA SER A 209 1.99 8.40 -3.42
C SER A 209 2.04 8.14 -4.93
N GLU A 210 3.22 7.74 -5.44
CA GLU A 210 3.33 7.25 -6.82
C GLU A 210 2.77 5.84 -6.99
N LEU A 211 2.54 5.10 -5.90
CA LEU A 211 1.96 3.76 -5.96
C LEU A 211 0.45 3.83 -5.78
N LEU A 212 -0.28 2.98 -6.48
CA LEU A 212 -1.73 2.86 -6.38
C LEU A 212 -2.14 1.51 -5.80
N GLN A 213 -3.26 1.53 -5.08
CA GLN A 213 -3.90 0.37 -4.47
C GLN A 213 -5.42 0.49 -4.61
N ALA A 214 -6.15 -0.55 -4.19
CA ALA A 214 -7.56 -0.43 -3.87
C ALA A 214 -7.72 -0.33 -2.35
N HIS A 215 -8.52 0.63 -1.90
CA HIS A 215 -8.70 0.90 -0.48
C HIS A 215 -10.18 1.14 -0.18
N SER A 216 -10.60 0.97 1.08
CA SER A 216 -11.93 1.41 1.49
C SER A 216 -12.17 2.84 1.02
N CYS A 217 -13.29 3.05 0.34
CA CYS A 217 -13.71 4.37 -0.12
C CYS A 217 -13.85 5.33 1.07
N LYS A 218 -13.36 6.57 0.93
CA LYS A 218 -13.34 7.56 2.02
C LYS A 218 -14.55 8.51 1.92
N PRO A 219 -15.33 8.71 2.98
CA PRO A 219 -16.36 9.73 3.05
C PRO A 219 -15.86 11.13 2.66
N ALA A 220 -16.73 11.94 2.06
CA ALA A 220 -16.38 13.28 1.58
C ALA A 220 -15.79 14.24 2.64
N ALA A 221 -16.11 14.02 3.92
CA ALA A 221 -15.64 14.85 5.03
C ALA A 221 -14.26 14.42 5.58
N GLU A 222 -13.70 13.32 5.08
CA GLU A 222 -12.46 12.75 5.59
C GLU A 222 -11.28 13.04 4.65
N GLU A 223 -10.25 13.68 5.20
CA GLU A 223 -9.01 13.97 4.50
C GLU A 223 -7.91 12.94 4.87
N PRO A 224 -7.03 12.58 3.93
CA PRO A 224 -6.94 13.08 2.55
C PRO A 224 -8.01 12.51 1.61
N LEU A 225 -8.43 13.29 0.60
CA LEU A 225 -9.33 12.85 -0.49
C LEU A 225 -8.62 11.99 -1.56
N ASP A 226 -7.63 11.20 -1.16
CA ASP A 226 -6.74 10.40 -2.01
C ASP A 226 -7.38 9.17 -2.67
N THR A 227 -8.69 8.96 -2.43
CA THR A 227 -9.54 8.00 -3.15
C THR A 227 -10.33 8.61 -4.32
N GLN A 228 -10.22 9.92 -4.54
CA GLN A 228 -10.98 10.60 -5.59
C GLN A 228 -10.22 10.60 -6.93
N PHE A 229 -10.78 9.85 -7.88
CA PHE A 229 -10.30 9.74 -9.25
C PHE A 229 -11.46 9.96 -10.22
N ARG A 230 -11.13 10.46 -11.41
CA ARG A 230 -12.09 10.66 -12.49
C ARG A 230 -11.59 10.09 -13.80
N TYR A 231 -12.52 9.59 -14.60
CA TYR A 231 -12.20 9.08 -15.94
C TYR A 231 -12.58 10.14 -16.98
N ILE A 232 -11.59 10.58 -17.76
CA ILE A 232 -11.76 11.56 -18.82
C ILE A 232 -11.99 10.81 -20.13
N ILE A 233 -13.23 10.87 -20.64
CA ILE A 233 -13.67 10.07 -21.80
C ILE A 233 -12.85 10.43 -23.05
N GLU A 234 -12.58 11.72 -23.28
CA GLU A 234 -11.92 12.18 -24.50
C GLU A 234 -10.47 11.72 -24.61
N SER A 235 -9.77 11.63 -23.48
CA SER A 235 -8.35 11.23 -23.44
C SER A 235 -8.14 9.78 -23.00
N GLY A 236 -9.18 9.11 -22.48
CA GLY A 236 -9.08 7.81 -21.81
C GLY A 236 -8.25 7.85 -20.52
N GLN A 237 -8.01 9.02 -19.93
CA GLN A 237 -7.12 9.12 -18.77
C GLN A 237 -7.91 9.00 -17.46
N ILE A 238 -7.39 8.23 -16.51
CA ILE A 238 -7.85 8.25 -15.12
C ILE A 238 -7.00 9.26 -14.35
N ARG A 239 -7.60 10.36 -13.90
CA ARG A 239 -6.91 11.48 -13.24
C ARG A 239 -7.21 11.52 -11.76
N SER A 240 -6.21 11.83 -10.95
CA SER A 240 -6.41 12.19 -9.55
C SER A 240 -7.13 13.53 -9.45
N VAL A 241 -8.07 13.63 -8.50
CA VAL A 241 -8.71 14.89 -8.12
C VAL A 241 -7.86 15.72 -7.17
N PRO A 242 -7.35 15.18 -6.04
CA PRO A 242 -6.59 15.99 -5.09
C PRO A 242 -5.20 16.39 -5.62
N TYR A 243 -4.60 15.61 -6.53
CA TYR A 243 -3.23 15.85 -7.01
C TYR A 243 -3.23 16.35 -8.45
N ALA A 244 -2.88 17.63 -8.62
CA ALA A 244 -2.88 18.29 -9.91
C ALA A 244 -1.91 17.63 -10.90
N ASN A 245 -2.33 17.53 -12.17
CA ASN A 245 -1.56 16.93 -13.26
C ASN A 245 -1.13 15.47 -13.01
N LYS A 246 -1.86 14.70 -12.19
CA LYS A 246 -1.52 13.30 -11.93
C LYS A 246 -2.50 12.33 -12.57
N CYS A 247 -1.96 11.35 -13.29
CA CYS A 247 -2.67 10.33 -14.04
C CYS A 247 -2.23 8.93 -13.61
N MET A 248 -3.21 8.04 -13.44
CA MET A 248 -2.95 6.62 -13.32
C MET A 248 -2.17 6.14 -14.56
N THR A 249 -1.13 5.35 -14.34
CA THR A 249 -0.21 4.86 -15.37
C THR A 249 0.09 3.40 -15.11
N LEU A 250 -0.01 2.53 -16.12
CA LEU A 250 0.57 1.19 -16.05
C LEU A 250 2.10 1.30 -16.16
N SER A 251 2.77 1.32 -15.01
CA SER A 251 4.22 1.59 -14.90
C SER A 251 5.06 0.33 -14.82
N ASP A 252 4.52 -0.75 -14.26
CA ASP A 252 5.26 -2.00 -14.01
C ASP A 252 4.34 -3.23 -14.23
N PRO A 253 4.03 -3.59 -15.48
CA PRO A 253 3.02 -4.61 -15.79
C PRO A 253 3.33 -6.01 -15.25
N GLU A 254 4.57 -6.28 -14.86
CA GLU A 254 5.01 -7.56 -14.29
C GLU A 254 4.95 -7.56 -12.74
N ASN A 255 4.71 -6.40 -12.12
CA ASN A 255 4.57 -6.29 -10.69
C ASN A 255 3.19 -6.79 -10.25
N SER A 256 3.18 -7.89 -9.50
CA SER A 256 1.96 -8.53 -9.04
C SER A 256 1.20 -7.75 -7.95
N THR A 257 1.79 -6.69 -7.40
CA THR A 257 1.21 -5.93 -6.26
C THR A 257 0.96 -4.46 -6.61
N HIS A 258 1.85 -3.84 -7.40
CA HIS A 258 1.79 -2.43 -7.76
C HIS A 258 2.11 -2.20 -9.25
N PRO A 259 1.30 -2.74 -10.18
CA PRO A 259 1.51 -2.51 -11.61
C PRO A 259 1.16 -1.09 -12.05
N PHE A 260 0.33 -0.39 -11.28
CA PHE A 260 -0.11 0.96 -11.56
C PHE A 260 0.55 1.98 -10.65
N GLY A 261 0.93 3.11 -11.23
CA GLY A 261 1.42 4.26 -10.51
C GLY A 261 0.66 5.55 -10.84
N LEU A 262 0.92 6.58 -10.05
CA LEU A 262 0.34 7.91 -10.20
C LEU A 262 1.44 8.90 -10.62
N LEU A 263 1.53 9.16 -11.93
CA LEU A 263 2.60 9.94 -12.55
C LEU A 263 2.04 11.20 -13.22
N ASP A 264 2.92 12.10 -13.67
CA ASP A 264 2.49 13.27 -14.42
C ASP A 264 1.71 12.86 -15.67
N CYS A 265 0.60 13.56 -15.93
CA CYS A 265 -0.23 13.32 -17.10
C CYS A 265 0.53 13.68 -18.37
N VAL A 266 0.65 12.72 -19.29
CA VAL A 266 1.23 12.90 -20.63
C VAL A 266 0.18 12.57 -21.67
N GLN A 267 -0.13 13.55 -22.53
CA GLN A 267 -1.12 13.38 -23.59
C GLN A 267 -0.66 12.31 -24.59
N GLY A 268 -1.57 11.40 -24.94
CA GLY A 268 -1.30 10.33 -25.92
C GLY A 268 -0.36 9.22 -25.45
N GLN A 269 0.04 9.20 -24.17
CA GLN A 269 0.87 8.12 -23.65
C GLN A 269 0.01 6.84 -23.48
N ASN A 270 0.34 5.79 -24.25
CA ASN A 270 -0.40 4.51 -24.23
C ASN A 270 -0.56 3.91 -22.83
N SER A 271 0.45 4.03 -21.96
CA SER A 271 0.40 3.52 -20.59
C SER A 271 -0.54 4.31 -19.66
N GLN A 272 -1.07 5.45 -20.11
CA GLN A 272 -2.04 6.29 -19.39
C GLN A 272 -3.41 6.34 -20.09
N GLN A 273 -3.60 5.58 -21.17
CA GLN A 273 -4.85 5.51 -21.90
C GLN A 273 -5.60 4.23 -21.53
N PHE A 274 -6.75 4.41 -20.92
CA PHE A 274 -7.67 3.36 -20.51
C PHE A 274 -8.93 3.40 -21.35
N VAL A 275 -9.56 2.24 -21.50
CA VAL A 275 -10.87 2.06 -22.11
C VAL A 275 -11.78 1.53 -21.04
N TYR A 276 -12.84 2.27 -20.77
CA TYR A 276 -13.96 1.81 -19.95
C TYR A 276 -15.09 1.32 -20.84
N ASP A 277 -15.51 0.08 -20.65
CA ASP A 277 -16.68 -0.51 -21.30
C ASP A 277 -17.84 -0.50 -20.30
N ALA A 278 -18.89 0.27 -20.60
CA ALA A 278 -20.03 0.45 -19.72
C ALA A 278 -20.92 -0.80 -19.61
N ASP A 279 -20.91 -1.69 -20.61
CA ASP A 279 -21.72 -2.91 -20.60
C ASP A 279 -21.07 -3.99 -19.73
N SER A 280 -19.75 -4.16 -19.84
CA SER A 280 -19.01 -5.11 -19.01
C SER A 280 -18.58 -4.54 -17.65
N MET A 281 -18.58 -3.20 -17.52
CA MET A 281 -18.02 -2.43 -16.40
C MET A 281 -16.51 -2.63 -16.22
N GLU A 282 -15.78 -3.06 -17.25
CA GLU A 282 -14.35 -3.31 -17.15
C GLU A 282 -13.52 -2.08 -17.55
N ILE A 283 -12.44 -1.83 -16.81
CA ILE A 283 -11.41 -0.86 -17.18
C ILE A 283 -10.23 -1.64 -17.74
N ARG A 284 -9.83 -1.34 -18.98
CA ARG A 284 -8.72 -2.00 -19.69
C ARG A 284 -7.73 -0.97 -20.17
N ILE A 285 -6.48 -1.38 -20.42
CA ILE A 285 -5.51 -0.47 -21.04
C ILE A 285 -5.70 -0.46 -22.56
N HIS A 286 -5.64 0.73 -23.17
CA HIS A 286 -5.90 0.90 -24.59
C HIS A 286 -5.03 -0.03 -25.46
N SER A 287 -3.75 -0.17 -25.11
CA SER A 287 -2.78 -1.01 -25.84
C SER A 287 -2.94 -2.51 -25.67
N ASP A 288 -3.65 -2.98 -24.64
CA ASP A 288 -3.87 -4.41 -24.35
C ASP A 288 -5.25 -4.63 -23.72
N GLN A 289 -6.22 -4.94 -24.58
CA GLN A 289 -7.60 -5.20 -24.19
C GLN A 289 -7.83 -6.61 -23.62
N SER A 290 -6.78 -7.46 -23.56
CA SER A 290 -6.87 -8.80 -22.97
C SER A 290 -6.73 -8.78 -21.44
N LYS A 291 -6.18 -7.69 -20.89
CA LYS A 291 -5.96 -7.49 -19.46
C LYS A 291 -6.76 -6.31 -18.93
N CYS A 292 -7.26 -6.43 -17.70
CA CYS A 292 -8.06 -5.40 -17.03
C CYS A 292 -7.39 -4.93 -15.73
N VAL A 293 -7.84 -3.77 -15.27
CA VAL A 293 -7.66 -3.31 -13.90
C VAL A 293 -8.60 -4.13 -13.02
N LEU A 294 -8.06 -4.80 -12.00
CA LEU A 294 -8.85 -5.58 -11.05
C LEU A 294 -8.22 -5.52 -9.66
N VAL A 295 -8.87 -6.12 -8.67
CA VAL A 295 -8.34 -6.18 -7.30
C VAL A 295 -7.91 -7.60 -6.91
N ALA A 296 -6.89 -7.70 -6.06
CA ALA A 296 -6.45 -8.98 -5.51
C ALA A 296 -7.46 -9.60 -4.53
N ASP A 297 -7.29 -10.89 -4.28
CA ASP A 297 -8.13 -11.69 -3.39
C ASP A 297 -7.98 -11.28 -1.93
N GLU A 298 -6.73 -11.05 -1.51
CA GLU A 298 -6.41 -10.78 -0.11
C GLU A 298 -6.61 -9.29 0.19
N ALA A 299 -7.42 -9.02 1.22
CA ALA A 299 -7.53 -7.72 1.83
C ALA A 299 -6.88 -7.72 3.21
N ILE A 300 -6.27 -6.60 3.57
CA ILE A 300 -5.62 -6.37 4.86
C ILE A 300 -6.26 -5.18 5.59
N ILE A 301 -6.13 -5.16 6.92
CA ILE A 301 -6.55 -4.02 7.73
C ILE A 301 -5.54 -2.87 7.53
N ALA A 302 -6.05 -1.68 7.22
CA ALA A 302 -5.29 -0.46 7.00
C ALA A 302 -5.79 0.64 7.95
N GLY A 303 -5.33 0.59 9.21
CA GLY A 303 -5.84 1.47 10.26
C GLY A 303 -7.34 1.27 10.50
N PRO A 304 -8.18 2.32 10.45
CA PRO A 304 -9.63 2.17 10.58
C PRO A 304 -10.28 1.61 9.31
N TYR A 305 -9.56 1.43 8.21
CA TYR A 305 -10.08 0.96 6.92
C TYR A 305 -9.48 -0.41 6.54
N MET A 306 -9.66 -0.80 5.28
CA MET A 306 -9.07 -1.94 4.65
C MET A 306 -8.38 -1.55 3.33
N SER A 307 -7.39 -2.33 2.92
CA SER A 307 -6.69 -2.18 1.63
C SER A 307 -6.51 -3.53 0.96
N ARG A 308 -6.34 -3.53 -0.36
CA ARG A 308 -5.96 -4.69 -1.18
C ARG A 308 -5.23 -4.21 -2.42
N ASP A 309 -4.45 -5.11 -3.03
CA ASP A 309 -3.66 -4.76 -4.20
C ASP A 309 -4.56 -4.48 -5.41
N LEU A 310 -4.21 -3.43 -6.17
CA LEU A 310 -4.79 -3.12 -7.46
C LEU A 310 -3.90 -3.75 -8.55
N ILE A 311 -4.40 -4.76 -9.24
CA ILE A 311 -3.59 -5.64 -10.08
C ILE A 311 -4.00 -5.58 -11.57
N PHE A 312 -3.10 -6.04 -12.42
CA PHE A 312 -3.26 -6.06 -13.87
C PHE A 312 -3.15 -7.49 -14.39
N ALA A 313 -4.28 -8.12 -14.73
CA ALA A 313 -4.32 -9.50 -15.16
C ALA A 313 -5.39 -9.76 -16.24
N ASP A 314 -5.44 -10.99 -16.74
CA ASP A 314 -6.31 -11.40 -17.86
C ASP A 314 -7.80 -11.24 -17.51
N CYS A 315 -8.52 -10.49 -18.36
CA CYS A 315 -9.94 -10.20 -18.17
C CYS A 315 -10.79 -11.47 -18.18
N LYS A 316 -10.45 -12.47 -19.00
CA LYS A 316 -11.29 -13.67 -19.21
C LYS A 316 -11.25 -14.60 -18.02
N THR A 317 -10.10 -14.70 -17.35
CA THR A 317 -9.94 -15.59 -16.19
C THR A 317 -10.34 -14.95 -14.87
N ALA A 318 -10.36 -13.62 -14.79
CA ALA A 318 -10.71 -12.90 -13.57
C ALA A 318 -12.22 -13.00 -13.26
N GLU A 319 -12.54 -13.19 -11.98
CA GLU A 319 -13.90 -13.17 -11.47
C GLU A 319 -14.56 -11.80 -11.70
N ALA A 320 -15.85 -11.79 -12.06
CA ALA A 320 -16.60 -10.57 -12.34
C ALA A 320 -16.57 -9.57 -11.17
N THR A 321 -16.74 -10.05 -9.94
CA THR A 321 -16.76 -9.22 -8.72
C THR A 321 -15.45 -8.46 -8.48
N LYS A 322 -14.32 -8.88 -9.07
CA LYS A 322 -13.00 -8.28 -8.86
C LYS A 322 -12.59 -7.27 -9.93
N LYS A 323 -13.32 -7.22 -11.06
CA LYS A 323 -12.93 -6.44 -12.26
C LYS A 323 -14.00 -5.47 -12.77
N GLN A 324 -15.16 -5.44 -12.13
CA GLN A 324 -16.27 -4.56 -12.49
C GLN A 324 -16.21 -3.26 -11.68
N TRP A 325 -16.03 -2.14 -12.38
CA TRP A 325 -15.87 -0.81 -11.82
C TRP A 325 -17.04 0.09 -12.24
N ILE A 326 -17.50 0.89 -11.29
CA ILE A 326 -18.49 1.94 -11.51
C ILE A 326 -17.76 3.28 -11.46
N ILE A 327 -18.00 4.09 -12.49
CA ILE A 327 -17.45 5.45 -12.61
C ILE A 327 -18.56 6.45 -12.35
N LYS A 328 -18.37 7.31 -11.35
CA LYS A 328 -19.23 8.47 -11.06
C LYS A 328 -18.39 9.74 -11.16
N ASN A 329 -18.52 10.45 -12.29
CA ASN A 329 -17.74 11.67 -12.59
C ASN A 329 -18.30 12.96 -11.99
#